data_AF-A0A3M1UY30-F1
#
_entry.id   AF-A0A3M1UY30-F1
#
_cell.length_a   1.000
_cell.length_b   1.000
_cell.length_c   1.000
_cell.angle_alpha   90.00
_cell.angle_beta   90.00
_cell.angle_gamma   90.00
#
_symmetry.space_group_name_H-M   'P 1'
#
loop_
_entity.id
_entity.type
_entity.pdbx_description
1 polymer ?
#
loop_
_entity_poly.entity_id
_entity_poly.type
_entity_poly.pdbx_seq_one_letter_code
_entity_poly.pdbx_strand_id
1 'polypeptide(L)'
;MSLFLLILAGGIAWRRAWARAVFVFASLVLPVLSLPIVSPMLAMPLEPYPALAPDRLKNIEAQAFVVLAAGRHTGAPEYGGDTVGAISLQRARYAAFLQRHTGLPLIVK
;
A
#
# COMPACT_ATOMS: atom_id res chain seq x y z
N MET A 1 -26.23 1.67 9.91
CA MET A 1 -26.41 0.41 10.67
C MET A 1 -25.27 0.11 11.66
N SER A 2 -24.01 0.46 11.36
CA SER A 2 -22.85 0.25 12.25
C SER A 2 -22.88 1.05 13.57
N LEU A 3 -23.41 2.28 13.57
CA LEU A 3 -23.51 3.13 14.77
C LEU A 3 -24.47 2.58 15.84
N PHE A 4 -25.59 1.96 15.44
CA PHE A 4 -26.56 1.40 16.38
C PHE A 4 -26.01 0.17 17.13
N LEU A 5 -25.20 -0.66 16.46
CA LEU A 5 -24.55 -1.82 17.08
C LEU A 5 -23.49 -1.40 18.11
N LEU A 6 -22.77 -0.30 17.85
CA LEU A 6 -21.81 0.26 18.80
C LEU A 6 -22.48 0.78 20.08
N ILE A 7 -23.65 1.44 19.96
CA ILE A 7 -24.41 1.93 21.11
C ILE A 7 -24.98 0.76 21.93
N LEU A 8 -25.50 -0.29 21.27
CA LEU A 8 -26.02 -1.48 21.96
C LEU A 8 -24.92 -2.28 22.68
N ALA A 9 -23.75 -2.42 22.03
CA ALA A 9 -22.57 -3.05 22.61
C ALA A 9 -22.02 -2.26 23.81
N GLY A 10 -22.04 -0.92 23.75
CA GLY A 10 -21.71 -0.05 24.87
C GLY A 10 -22.63 -0.24 26.09
N GLY A 11 -23.93 -0.46 25.86
CA GLY A 11 -24.91 -0.76 26.90
C GLY A 11 -24.68 -2.10 27.61
N ILE A 12 -24.31 -3.15 26.87
CA ILE A 12 -23.97 -4.48 27.42
C ILE A 12 -22.61 -4.47 28.12
N ALA A 13 -21.64 -3.70 27.60
CA ALA A 13 -20.33 -3.51 28.20
C ALA A 13 -20.38 -2.81 29.57
N TRP A 14 -21.47 -2.11 29.90
CA TRP A 14 -21.62 -1.35 31.14
C TRP A 14 -21.51 -2.23 32.41
N ARG A 15 -21.82 -3.53 32.33
CA ARG A 15 -21.72 -4.46 33.45
C ARG A 15 -20.31 -4.99 33.75
N ARG A 16 -19.35 -4.82 32.85
CA ARG A 16 -17.99 -5.38 32.99
C ARG A 16 -16.98 -4.27 32.67
N ALA A 17 -16.25 -3.77 33.67
CA ALA A 17 -15.30 -2.66 33.50
C ALA A 17 -14.30 -2.87 32.34
N TRP A 18 -13.93 -4.12 32.07
CA TRP A 18 -13.01 -4.50 31.00
C TRP A 18 -13.65 -4.33 29.61
N ALA A 19 -14.94 -4.60 29.47
CA ALA A 19 -15.65 -4.41 28.22
C ALA A 19 -15.73 -2.92 27.84
N ARG A 20 -15.90 -2.02 28.84
CA ARG A 20 -15.83 -0.57 28.61
C ARG A 20 -14.44 -0.13 28.17
N ALA A 21 -13.38 -0.65 28.80
CA ALA A 21 -12.00 -0.33 28.42
C ALA A 21 -11.70 -0.75 26.97
N VAL A 22 -12.08 -1.97 26.58
CA VAL A 22 -11.90 -2.48 25.21
C VAL A 22 -12.73 -1.66 24.21
N PHE A 23 -13.96 -1.29 24.55
CA PHE A 23 -14.82 -0.50 23.66
C PHE A 23 -14.27 0.91 23.42
N VAL A 24 -13.81 1.59 24.47
CA VAL A 24 -13.18 2.93 24.37
C VAL A 24 -11.87 2.83 23.58
N PHE A 25 -11.05 1.83 23.87
CA PHE A 25 -9.80 1.61 23.15
C PHE A 25 -10.04 1.35 21.65
N ALA A 26 -10.95 0.45 21.31
CA ALA A 26 -11.31 0.16 19.92
C ALA A 26 -11.88 1.41 19.22
N SER A 27 -12.77 2.15 19.88
CA SER A 27 -13.37 3.37 19.31
C SER A 27 -12.36 4.48 19.05
N LEU A 28 -11.25 4.53 19.80
CA LEU A 28 -10.16 5.48 19.57
C LEU A 28 -9.14 4.97 18.54
N VAL A 29 -8.81 3.69 18.55
CA VAL A 29 -7.76 3.10 17.70
C VAL A 29 -8.23 2.89 16.26
N LEU A 30 -9.49 2.50 16.04
CA LEU A 30 -10.04 2.34 14.68
C LEU A 30 -9.90 3.59 13.80
N PRO A 31 -10.37 4.78 14.24
CA PRO A 31 -10.26 5.97 13.41
C PRO A 31 -8.79 6.33 13.18
N VAL A 32 -7.92 6.19 14.18
CA VAL A 32 -6.46 6.39 14.06
C VAL A 32 -5.89 5.52 12.94
N LEU A 33 -6.14 4.21 12.95
CA LEU A 33 -5.68 3.29 11.90
C LEU A 33 -6.30 3.56 10.52
N SER A 34 -7.49 4.16 10.47
CA SER A 34 -8.16 4.53 9.22
C SER A 34 -7.64 5.83 8.61
N LEU A 35 -6.78 6.60 9.30
CA LEU A 35 -6.17 7.78 8.72
C LEU A 35 -5.13 7.39 7.65
N PRO A 36 -5.12 8.05 6.48
CA PRO A 36 -4.17 7.76 5.40
C PRO A 36 -2.71 8.06 5.78
N ILE A 37 -2.47 8.76 6.88
CA ILE A 37 -1.14 9.07 7.42
C ILE A 37 -0.60 7.92 8.27
N VAL A 38 -1.47 7.18 8.95
CA VAL A 38 -1.06 6.14 9.89
C VAL A 38 -0.56 4.89 9.14
N SER A 39 -1.22 4.51 8.05
CA SER A 39 -0.77 3.41 7.19
C SER A 39 0.70 3.53 6.74
N PRO A 40 1.17 4.64 6.13
CA PRO A 40 2.57 4.76 5.72
C PRO A 40 3.54 4.85 6.91
N MET A 41 3.12 5.45 8.04
CA MET A 41 3.97 5.48 9.25
C MET A 41 4.22 4.08 9.82
N LEU A 42 3.22 3.20 9.79
CA LEU A 42 3.42 1.80 10.18
C LEU A 42 4.20 1.00 9.13
N ALA A 43 4.12 1.37 7.85
CA ALA A 43 4.83 0.67 6.77
C ALA A 43 6.32 1.04 6.71
N MET A 44 6.69 2.28 7.01
CA MET A 44 8.06 2.80 6.88
C MET A 44 9.14 1.95 7.57
N PRO A 45 8.94 1.41 8.80
CA PRO A 45 9.93 0.54 9.44
C PRO A 45 10.06 -0.85 8.77
N LEU A 46 9.05 -1.27 7.99
CA LEU A 46 9.03 -2.54 7.27
C LEU A 46 9.61 -2.43 5.85
N GLU A 47 10.07 -1.25 5.43
CA GLU A 47 10.71 -1.04 4.13
C GLU A 47 12.24 -1.11 4.29
N PRO A 48 12.88 -2.30 4.18
CA PRO A 48 14.31 -2.47 4.41
C PRO A 48 15.18 -1.82 3.32
N TYR A 49 14.60 -1.52 2.16
CA TYR A 49 15.32 -1.01 1.00
C TYR A 49 14.92 0.44 0.71
N PRO A 50 15.83 1.41 0.88
CA PRO A 50 15.55 2.80 0.54
C PRO A 50 15.44 2.99 -0.98
N ALA A 51 14.73 4.03 -1.40
CA ALA A 51 14.64 4.41 -2.80
C ALA A 51 16.04 4.73 -3.38
N LEU A 52 16.25 4.37 -4.65
CA LEU A 52 17.52 4.64 -5.34
C LEU A 52 17.72 6.14 -5.55
N ALA A 53 18.77 6.70 -4.94
CA ALA A 53 19.17 8.08 -5.15
C ALA A 53 19.70 8.31 -6.58
N PRO A 54 19.44 9.46 -7.20
CA PRO A 54 19.88 9.74 -8.57
C PRO A 54 21.40 9.58 -8.78
N ASP A 55 22.21 9.95 -7.79
CA ASP A 55 23.66 9.86 -7.85
C ASP A 55 24.18 8.41 -7.86
N ARG A 56 23.39 7.49 -7.29
CA ARG A 56 23.73 6.07 -7.24
C ARG A 56 23.43 5.35 -8.56
N LEU A 57 22.57 5.90 -9.42
CA LEU A 57 22.13 5.26 -10.68
C LEU A 57 23.31 4.88 -11.59
N LYS A 58 24.36 5.71 -11.62
CA LYS A 58 25.55 5.47 -12.46
C LYS A 58 26.44 4.33 -11.96
N ASN A 59 26.36 4.00 -10.67
CA ASN A 59 27.21 3.03 -10.01
C ASN A 59 26.39 1.81 -9.54
N ILE A 60 25.26 1.52 -10.19
CA ILE A 60 24.46 0.34 -9.87
C ILE A 60 25.17 -0.92 -10.39
N GLU A 61 25.58 -1.78 -9.45
CA GLU A 61 26.07 -3.14 -9.74
C GLU A 61 24.89 -4.11 -9.92
N ALA A 62 24.04 -3.88 -10.92
CA ALA A 62 22.95 -4.77 -11.27
C ALA A 62 23.00 -5.13 -12.76
N GLN A 63 22.56 -6.35 -13.10
CA GLN A 63 22.54 -6.84 -14.48
C GLN A 63 21.22 -6.55 -15.20
N ALA A 64 20.11 -6.45 -14.46
CA ALA A 64 18.78 -6.19 -15.01
C ALA A 64 17.83 -5.65 -13.93
N PHE A 65 16.79 -4.93 -14.37
CA PHE A 65 15.65 -4.57 -13.54
C PHE A 65 14.49 -5.53 -13.80
N VAL A 66 13.93 -6.09 -12.72
CA VAL A 66 12.75 -6.97 -12.80
C VAL A 66 11.56 -6.26 -12.15
N VAL A 67 10.54 -5.97 -12.94
CA VAL A 67 9.28 -5.39 -12.47
C VAL A 67 8.29 -6.51 -12.24
N LEU A 68 7.93 -6.72 -10.98
CA LEU A 68 6.86 -7.62 -10.60
C LEU A 68 5.52 -6.91 -10.77
N ALA A 69 4.73 -7.41 -11.72
CA ALA A 69 3.37 -6.98 -11.96
C ALA A 69 2.49 -7.33 -10.74
N ALA A 70 1.51 -6.47 -10.50
CA ALA A 70 0.51 -6.62 -9.45
C ALA A 70 -0.82 -6.02 -9.91
N GLY A 71 -1.88 -6.82 -9.74
CA GLY A 71 -3.25 -6.44 -10.05
C GLY A 71 -3.53 -6.35 -11.56
N ARG A 72 -4.82 -6.35 -11.87
CA ARG A 72 -5.35 -6.26 -13.23
C ARG A 72 -6.54 -5.30 -13.20
N HIS A 73 -6.57 -4.36 -14.13
CA HIS A 73 -7.74 -3.52 -14.33
C HIS A 73 -8.67 -4.24 -15.31
N THR A 74 -9.71 -4.85 -14.76
CA THR A 74 -10.65 -5.68 -15.50
C THR A 74 -11.67 -4.86 -16.26
N GLY A 75 -12.00 -5.28 -17.48
CA GLY A 75 -13.10 -4.70 -18.24
C GLY A 75 -12.89 -3.22 -18.53
N ALA A 76 -11.74 -2.87 -19.10
CA ALA A 76 -11.43 -1.54 -19.58
C ALA A 76 -11.83 -1.44 -21.06
N PRO A 77 -13.06 -0.98 -21.37
CA PRO A 77 -13.58 -0.96 -22.75
C PRO A 77 -12.71 -0.10 -23.68
N GLU A 78 -12.08 0.94 -23.18
CA GLU A 78 -11.16 1.80 -23.92
C GLU A 78 -9.87 1.09 -24.38
N TYR A 79 -9.50 -0.02 -23.74
CA TYR A 79 -8.38 -0.87 -24.14
C TYR A 79 -8.83 -2.18 -24.82
N GLY A 80 -10.14 -2.35 -25.06
CA GLY A 80 -10.70 -3.55 -25.67
C GLY A 80 -10.64 -4.79 -24.78
N GLY A 81 -10.47 -4.65 -23.46
CA GLY A 81 -10.36 -5.79 -22.55
C GLY A 81 -9.70 -5.45 -21.21
N ASP A 82 -8.95 -6.40 -20.65
CA ASP A 82 -8.24 -6.19 -19.39
C ASP A 82 -6.89 -5.52 -19.61
N THR A 83 -6.52 -4.62 -18.70
CA THR A 83 -5.22 -3.93 -18.72
C THR A 83 -4.47 -4.06 -17.39
N VAL A 84 -3.24 -3.57 -17.35
CA VAL A 84 -2.40 -3.59 -16.15
C VAL A 84 -3.03 -2.75 -15.04
N GLY A 85 -2.97 -3.26 -13.80
CA GLY A 85 -3.44 -2.49 -12.65
C GLY A 85 -2.59 -1.23 -12.40
N ALA A 86 -3.16 -0.25 -11.69
CA ALA A 86 -2.49 1.01 -11.39
C ALA A 86 -1.11 0.86 -10.74
N ILE A 87 -0.94 -0.14 -9.86
CA ILE A 87 0.34 -0.45 -9.20
C ILE A 87 1.37 -0.91 -10.22
N SER A 88 1.00 -1.83 -11.13
CA SER A 88 1.88 -2.29 -12.21
C SER A 88 2.30 -1.13 -13.11
N LEU A 89 1.37 -0.24 -13.44
CA LEU A 89 1.65 0.92 -14.28
C LEU A 89 2.64 1.89 -13.63
N GLN A 90 2.48 2.17 -12.33
CA GLN A 90 3.41 3.00 -11.57
C GLN A 90 4.82 2.40 -11.54
N ARG A 91 4.93 1.09 -11.29
CA ARG A 91 6.21 0.38 -11.27
C ARG A 91 6.87 0.34 -12.65
N ALA A 92 6.09 0.09 -13.70
CA ALA A 92 6.59 0.09 -15.08
C ALA A 92 7.11 1.46 -15.49
N ARG A 93 6.40 2.55 -15.13
CA ARG A 93 6.86 3.93 -15.37
C ARG A 93 8.19 4.22 -14.68
N TYR A 94 8.34 3.82 -13.42
CA TYR A 94 9.59 4.02 -12.68
C TYR A 94 10.73 3.19 -13.28
N ALA A 95 10.47 1.94 -13.66
CA ALA A 95 11.48 1.09 -14.24
C ALA A 95 11.93 1.54 -15.64
N ALA A 96 11.01 2.09 -16.44
CA ALA A 96 11.37 2.75 -17.71
C ALA A 96 12.27 3.99 -17.48
N PHE A 97 12.03 4.75 -16.42
CA PHE A 97 12.92 5.86 -16.03
C PHE A 97 14.32 5.34 -15.67
N LEU A 98 14.42 4.27 -14.89
CA LEU A 98 15.70 3.64 -14.53
C LEU A 98 16.44 3.10 -15.76
N GLN A 99 15.73 2.39 -16.64
CA GLN A 99 16.27 1.82 -17.88
C GLN A 99 16.90 2.91 -18.76
N ARG A 100 16.23 4.06 -18.91
CA ARG A 100 16.74 5.18 -19.71
C ARG A 100 18.03 5.79 -19.16
N HIS A 101 18.24 5.76 -17.85
CA HIS A 101 19.43 6.34 -17.21
C HIS A 101 20.59 5.35 -17.10
N THR A 102 20.30 4.05 -17.03
CA THR A 102 21.30 2.99 -16.76
C THR A 102 21.63 2.16 -18.00
N GLY A 103 20.73 2.10 -18.99
CA GLY A 103 20.87 1.24 -20.17
C GLY A 103 20.70 -0.26 -19.88
N LEU A 104 20.39 -0.65 -18.64
CA LEU A 104 20.28 -2.05 -18.25
C LEU A 104 19.00 -2.70 -18.81
N PRO A 105 19.02 -4.01 -19.10
CA PRO A 105 17.83 -4.77 -19.47
C PRO A 105 16.68 -4.63 -18.46
N LEU A 106 15.46 -4.46 -18.98
CA LEU A 106 14.23 -4.37 -18.19
C LEU A 106 13.32 -5.58 -18.50
N ILE A 107 12.92 -6.30 -17.47
CA ILE A 107 12.03 -7.46 -17.55
C ILE A 107 10.75 -7.14 -16.76
N VAL A 108 9.59 -7.40 -17.36
CA VAL A 108 8.28 -7.26 -16.70
C VAL A 108 7.67 -8.66 -16.58
N LYS A 109 7.29 -9.08 -15.37
CA LYS A 109 6.76 -10.42 -15.09
C LYS A 109 5.57 -10.40 -14.15
#